data_AF-A0A0E2H560-F1
#
_entry.id   AF-A0A0E2H560-F1
#
_cell.length_a   1.000
_cell.length_b   1.000
_cell.length_c   1.000
_cell.angle_alpha   90.00
_cell.angle_beta   90.00
_cell.angle_gamma   90.00
#
_symmetry.space_group_name_H-M   'P 1'
#
loop_
_entity.id
_entity.type
_entity.pdbx_description
1 polymer ?
#
loop_
_entity_poly.entity_id
_entity_poly.type
_entity_poly.pdbx_seq_one_letter_code
_entity_poly.pdbx_strand_id
1 'polypeptide(L)'
;MNQQLLILERELGCQPFSRSRTDWHLTRAGEIYIEGAKRALFLKKETYLKIHDVMESQKFQQAGFKPDILLETSSTPSIVAMVRSALCCGILPRYYVDPADSRISCFVLPDHPAWDLCISYRKNSYLSRGAREFIRLAQEYWDQHLVSPQMDKYQ
;
A
#
# COMPACT_ATOMS: atom_id res chain seq x y z
N MET A 1 -18.33 -3.39 -24.47
CA MET A 1 -16.99 -2.92 -24.88
C MET A 1 -16.45 -1.98 -23.81
N ASN A 2 -15.18 -2.13 -23.38
CA ASN A 2 -14.62 -1.38 -22.25
C ASN A 2 -14.38 0.10 -22.62
N GLN A 3 -15.14 1.02 -22.00
CA GLN A 3 -15.03 2.46 -22.28
C GLN A 3 -13.67 3.07 -21.95
N GLN A 4 -12.96 2.53 -20.94
CA GLN A 4 -11.66 3.07 -20.54
C GLN A 4 -10.60 2.80 -21.60
N LEU A 5 -10.70 1.64 -22.24
CA LEU A 5 -9.77 1.25 -23.27
C LEU A 5 -9.95 2.06 -24.56
N LEU A 6 -11.20 2.41 -24.89
CA LEU A 6 -11.49 3.30 -26.03
C LEU A 6 -10.97 4.73 -25.82
N ILE A 7 -11.01 5.24 -24.58
CA ILE A 7 -10.42 6.55 -24.24
C ILE A 7 -8.90 6.48 -24.42
N LEU A 8 -8.28 5.44 -23.89
CA LEU A 8 -6.84 5.23 -24.02
C LEU A 8 -6.41 5.13 -25.49
N GLU A 9 -7.16 4.38 -26.31
CA GLU A 9 -6.89 4.25 -27.75
C GLU A 9 -6.99 5.58 -28.48
N ARG A 10 -7.94 6.43 -28.09
CA ARG A 10 -8.09 7.78 -28.65
C ARG A 10 -6.94 8.68 -28.26
N GLU A 11 -6.52 8.65 -26.99
CA GLU A 11 -5.40 9.44 -26.48
C GLU A 11 -4.07 9.02 -27.10
N LEU A 12 -3.85 7.72 -27.27
CA LEU A 12 -2.63 7.17 -27.88
C LEU A 12 -2.62 7.25 -29.42
N GLY A 13 -3.77 7.52 -30.06
CA GLY A 13 -3.92 7.51 -31.51
C GLY A 13 -3.70 6.14 -32.17
N CYS A 14 -3.62 5.06 -31.38
CA CYS A 14 -3.36 3.70 -31.83
C CYS A 14 -3.97 2.66 -30.89
N GLN A 15 -4.06 1.40 -31.34
CA GLN A 15 -4.55 0.30 -30.53
C GLN A 15 -3.40 -0.38 -29.75
N PRO A 16 -3.38 -0.33 -28.42
CA PRO A 16 -2.37 -1.02 -27.61
C PRO A 16 -2.64 -2.53 -27.50
N PHE A 17 -3.84 -3.01 -27.84
CA PHE A 17 -4.20 -4.42 -27.80
C PHE A 17 -4.78 -4.85 -29.14
N SER A 18 -4.26 -5.95 -29.68
CA SER A 18 -4.90 -6.69 -30.77
C SER A 18 -6.00 -7.56 -30.17
N ARG A 19 -7.21 -7.50 -30.76
CA ARG A 19 -8.39 -8.19 -30.24
C ARG A 19 -8.98 -9.10 -31.31
N SER A 20 -8.85 -10.40 -31.11
CA SER A 20 -9.61 -11.44 -31.80
C SER A 20 -10.75 -11.95 -30.91
N ARG A 21 -11.67 -12.75 -31.48
CA ARG A 21 -12.77 -13.38 -30.74
C ARG A 21 -12.28 -14.28 -29.59
N THR A 22 -11.07 -14.83 -29.69
CA THR A 22 -10.50 -15.79 -28.73
C THR A 22 -9.12 -15.38 -28.21
N ASP A 23 -8.54 -14.28 -28.72
CA ASP A 23 -7.14 -13.95 -28.44
C ASP A 23 -6.95 -12.45 -28.25
N TRP A 24 -6.27 -12.10 -27.16
CA TRP A 24 -5.95 -10.73 -26.76
C TRP A 24 -4.47 -10.66 -26.45
N HIS A 25 -3.74 -9.93 -27.27
CA HIS A 25 -2.31 -9.74 -27.08
C HIS A 25 -1.93 -8.26 -27.23
N LEU A 26 -0.81 -7.89 -26.62
CA LEU A 26 -0.27 -6.55 -26.77
C LEU A 26 0.17 -6.33 -28.22
N THR A 27 -0.04 -5.12 -28.72
CA THR A 27 0.67 -4.64 -29.90
C THR A 27 2.03 -4.07 -29.48
N ARG A 28 2.88 -3.72 -30.46
CA ARG A 28 4.14 -3.03 -30.15
C ARG A 28 3.93 -1.73 -29.37
N ALA A 29 2.88 -0.98 -29.70
CA ALA A 29 2.51 0.23 -28.97
C ALA A 29 2.02 -0.10 -27.55
N GLY A 30 1.28 -1.19 -27.37
CA GLY A 30 0.86 -1.69 -26.08
C GLY A 30 2.01 -2.10 -25.17
N GLU A 31 3.03 -2.77 -25.70
CA GLU A 31 4.25 -3.10 -24.95
C GLU A 31 4.93 -1.85 -24.40
N ILE A 32 5.17 -0.86 -25.26
CA ILE A 32 5.79 0.41 -24.88
C ILE A 32 4.95 1.14 -23.82
N TYR A 33 3.62 1.16 -24.01
CA TYR A 33 2.70 1.79 -23.06
C TYR A 33 2.74 1.10 -21.69
N ILE A 34 2.66 -0.23 -21.64
CA ILE A 34 2.70 -0.99 -20.39
C ILE A 34 4.04 -0.82 -19.69
N GLU A 35 5.14 -0.79 -20.43
CA GLU A 35 6.46 -0.51 -19.86
C GLU A 35 6.51 0.89 -19.23
N GLY A 36 6.06 1.91 -19.95
CA GLY A 36 5.97 3.28 -19.43
C GLY A 36 5.07 3.38 -18.20
N ALA A 37 3.91 2.74 -18.22
CA ALA A 37 2.98 2.70 -17.09
C ALA A 37 3.59 2.02 -15.85
N LYS A 38 4.29 0.89 -16.03
CA LYS A 38 5.02 0.20 -14.95
C LYS A 38 6.10 1.11 -14.36
N ARG A 39 6.89 1.79 -15.20
CA ARG A 39 7.92 2.74 -14.74
C ARG A 39 7.30 3.91 -13.98
N ALA A 40 6.19 4.47 -14.45
CA ALA A 40 5.49 5.57 -13.76
C ALA A 40 4.97 5.14 -12.38
N LEU A 41 4.39 3.93 -12.27
CA LEU A 41 3.96 3.36 -10.99
C LEU A 41 5.15 3.12 -10.05
N PHE A 42 6.26 2.61 -10.56
CA PHE A 42 7.48 2.39 -9.79
C PHE A 42 8.05 3.72 -9.28
N LEU A 43 8.20 4.71 -10.15
CA LEU A 43 8.69 6.05 -9.78
C LEU A 43 7.82 6.66 -8.70
N LYS A 44 6.50 6.60 -8.85
CA LYS A 44 5.56 7.05 -7.81
C LYS A 44 5.84 6.34 -6.48
N LYS A 45 5.94 5.00 -6.49
CA LYS A 45 6.22 4.23 -5.27
C LYS A 45 7.54 4.68 -4.62
N GLU A 46 8.61 4.79 -5.41
CA GLU A 46 9.93 5.20 -4.92
C GLU A 46 9.93 6.61 -4.33
N THR A 47 9.28 7.58 -5.00
CA THR A 47 9.15 8.95 -4.49
C THR A 47 8.43 8.99 -3.15
N TYR A 48 7.31 8.26 -3.01
CA TYR A 48 6.57 8.23 -1.74
C TYR A 48 7.37 7.57 -0.61
N LEU A 49 8.16 6.52 -0.92
CA LEU A 49 9.06 5.92 0.07
C LEU A 49 10.16 6.91 0.52
N LYS A 50 10.76 7.66 -0.40
CA LYS A 50 11.75 8.69 -0.05
C LYS A 50 11.14 9.83 0.78
N ILE A 51 9.93 10.27 0.44
CA ILE A 51 9.21 11.27 1.25
C ILE A 51 8.97 10.72 2.65
N HIS A 52 8.56 9.46 2.77
CA HIS A 52 8.36 8.81 4.06
C HIS A 52 9.64 8.75 4.88
N ASP A 53 10.76 8.34 4.29
CA ASP A 53 12.07 8.31 4.94
C ASP A 53 12.51 9.71 5.45
N VAL A 54 12.27 10.76 4.66
CA VAL A 54 12.49 12.15 5.11
C VAL A 54 11.58 12.51 6.30
N MET A 55 10.32 12.06 6.30
CA MET A 55 9.41 12.32 7.42
C MET A 55 9.77 11.53 8.68
N GLU A 56 10.22 10.28 8.54
CA GLU A 56 10.66 9.45 9.67
C GLU A 56 11.98 9.95 10.25
N SER A 57 12.94 10.30 9.40
CA SER A 57 14.22 10.86 9.85
C SER A 57 14.04 12.17 10.63
N GLN A 58 13.07 13.03 10.27
CA GLN A 58 12.73 14.20 11.08
C GLN A 58 12.21 13.82 12.48
N LYS A 59 11.39 12.78 12.61
CA LYS A 59 10.88 12.35 13.92
C LYS A 59 11.98 11.81 14.81
N PHE A 60 12.88 11.00 14.28
CA PHE A 60 14.04 10.51 15.03
C PHE A 60 14.99 11.64 15.43
N GLN A 61 15.24 12.59 14.53
CA GLN A 61 16.03 13.79 14.82
C GLN A 61 15.39 14.64 15.93
N GLN A 62 14.06 14.84 15.91
CA GLN A 62 13.33 15.53 16.98
C GLN A 62 13.42 14.78 18.31
N ALA A 63 13.45 13.44 18.27
CA ALA A 63 13.70 12.60 19.44
C ALA A 63 15.20 12.57 19.86
N GLY A 64 16.08 13.26 19.14
CA GLY A 64 17.50 13.41 19.49
C GLY A 64 18.39 12.21 19.14
N PHE A 65 17.95 11.30 18.27
CA PHE A 65 18.77 10.16 17.86
C PHE A 65 18.67 9.84 16.36
N LYS A 66 19.65 9.09 15.85
CA LYS A 66 19.66 8.57 14.47
C LYS A 66 19.69 7.04 14.55
N PRO A 67 18.69 6.32 14.01
CA PRO A 67 18.72 4.86 14.02
C PRO A 67 19.83 4.33 13.11
N ASP A 68 20.43 3.21 13.52
CA ASP A 68 21.25 2.38 12.64
C ASP A 68 20.32 1.41 11.89
N ILE A 69 20.10 1.66 10.60
CA ILE A 69 19.11 0.95 9.80
C ILE A 69 19.73 -0.34 9.28
N LEU A 70 19.39 -1.47 9.91
CA LEU A 70 19.85 -2.80 9.48
C LEU A 70 19.31 -3.20 8.10
N LEU A 71 18.01 -2.94 7.85
CA LEU A 71 17.34 -3.33 6.60
C LEU A 71 16.11 -2.47 6.33
N GLU A 72 15.95 -2.05 5.07
CA GLU A 72 14.70 -1.51 4.54
C GLU A 72 14.07 -2.53 3.58
N THR A 73 12.77 -2.80 3.74
CA THR A 73 12.06 -3.73 2.87
C THR A 73 10.60 -3.33 2.71
N SER A 74 10.06 -3.54 1.51
CA SER A 74 8.61 -3.41 1.26
C SER A 74 7.81 -4.66 1.66
N SER A 75 8.48 -5.70 2.17
CA SER A 75 7.85 -6.93 2.65
C SER A 75 7.69 -6.88 4.17
N THR A 76 6.51 -6.48 4.64
CA THR A 76 6.17 -6.51 6.08
C THR A 76 6.32 -7.89 6.72
N PRO A 77 5.97 -9.03 6.08
CA PRO A 77 6.23 -10.35 6.64
C PRO A 77 7.70 -10.63 6.95
N SER A 78 8.63 -10.07 6.17
CA SER A 78 10.06 -10.20 6.42
C SER A 78 10.48 -9.47 7.69
N ILE A 79 9.95 -8.27 7.94
CA ILE A 79 10.17 -7.53 9.19
C ILE A 79 9.70 -8.35 10.39
N VAL A 80 8.47 -8.89 10.33
CA VAL A 80 7.91 -9.71 11.41
C VAL A 80 8.76 -10.96 11.67
N ALA A 81 9.25 -11.62 10.63
CA ALA A 81 10.11 -12.79 10.77
C ALA A 81 11.46 -12.47 11.45
N MET A 82 12.08 -11.35 11.08
CA MET A 82 13.34 -10.90 11.70
C MET A 82 13.15 -10.50 13.17
N VAL A 83 12.06 -9.80 13.49
CA VAL A 83 11.70 -9.46 14.89
C VAL A 83 11.48 -10.74 15.71
N ARG A 84 10.71 -11.71 15.19
CA ARG A 84 10.50 -13.01 15.84
C ARG A 84 11.79 -13.79 16.09
N SER A 85 12.80 -13.58 15.24
CA SER A 85 14.10 -14.24 15.33
C SER A 85 15.10 -13.45 16.18
N ALA A 86 14.65 -12.37 16.85
CA ALA A 86 15.45 -11.46 17.66
C ALA A 86 16.64 -10.83 16.90
N LEU A 87 16.54 -10.71 15.57
CA LEU A 87 17.59 -10.10 14.74
C LEU A 87 17.49 -8.58 14.69
N CYS A 88 16.29 -8.02 14.88
CA CYS A 88 16.06 -6.59 14.87
C CYS A 88 14.80 -6.19 15.66
N CYS A 89 14.61 -4.88 15.86
CA CYS A 89 13.31 -4.28 16.08
C CYS A 89 12.78 -3.71 14.76
N GLY A 90 11.49 -3.41 14.67
CA GLY A 90 10.89 -2.88 13.45
C GLY A 90 9.71 -1.97 13.73
N ILE A 91 9.48 -1.01 12.83
CA ILE A 91 8.29 -0.16 12.84
C ILE A 91 7.31 -0.75 11.83
N LEU A 92 6.07 -1.01 12.27
CA LEU A 92 5.03 -1.58 11.44
C LEU A 92 3.64 -1.16 11.92
N PRO A 93 2.64 -1.08 11.02
CA PRO A 93 1.26 -0.93 11.43
C PRO A 93 0.81 -2.08 12.35
N ARG A 94 0.06 -1.75 13.41
CA ARG A 94 -0.35 -2.69 14.47
C ARG A 94 -1.00 -3.97 13.95
N TYR A 95 -1.77 -3.89 12.86
CA TYR A 95 -2.54 -5.00 12.30
C TYR A 95 -1.70 -6.09 11.61
N TYR A 96 -0.39 -5.88 11.42
CA TYR A 96 0.52 -6.92 10.92
C TYR A 96 1.05 -7.86 12.00
N VAL A 97 0.79 -7.54 13.28
CA VAL A 97 1.20 -8.37 14.41
C VAL A 97 -0.02 -9.01 15.05
N ASP A 98 0.00 -10.33 15.13
CA ASP A 98 -0.96 -11.07 15.93
C ASP A 98 -0.76 -10.71 17.43
N PRO A 99 -1.76 -10.10 18.09
CA PRO A 99 -1.68 -9.80 19.52
C PRO A 99 -1.41 -11.03 20.40
N ALA A 100 -1.73 -12.24 19.93
CA ALA A 100 -1.51 -13.48 20.66
C ALA A 100 -0.07 -14.02 20.54
N ASP A 101 0.78 -13.45 19.68
CA ASP A 101 2.16 -13.91 19.53
C ASP A 101 3.05 -13.39 20.68
N SER A 102 3.26 -14.25 21.69
CA SER A 102 4.06 -13.93 22.87
C SER A 102 5.56 -13.69 22.60
N ARG A 103 6.05 -13.93 21.36
CA ARG A 103 7.44 -13.67 20.97
C ARG A 103 7.66 -12.23 20.52
N ILE A 104 6.60 -11.45 20.34
CA ILE A 104 6.66 -10.07 19.87
C ILE A 104 6.05 -9.16 20.92
N SER A 105 6.85 -8.22 21.42
CA SER A 105 6.36 -7.11 22.23
C SER A 105 6.13 -5.89 21.34
N CYS A 106 4.93 -5.31 21.38
CA CYS A 106 4.60 -4.10 20.65
C CYS A 106 4.61 -2.88 21.58
N PHE A 107 5.23 -1.80 21.10
CA PHE A 107 5.19 -0.48 21.73
C PHE A 107 4.53 0.51 20.77
N VAL A 108 3.91 1.55 21.31
CA VAL A 108 3.22 2.57 20.51
C VAL A 108 4.01 3.87 20.61
N LEU A 109 4.11 4.59 19.48
CA LEU A 109 4.74 5.91 19.47
C LEU A 109 3.81 6.96 20.11
N PRO A 110 4.35 7.95 20.85
CA PRO A 110 3.53 8.92 21.60
C PRO A 110 2.49 9.67 20.76
N ASP A 111 2.84 10.03 19.52
CA ASP A 111 1.96 10.81 18.64
C ASP A 111 0.93 9.95 17.89
N HIS A 112 0.90 8.64 18.14
CA HIS A 112 -0.01 7.68 17.49
C HIS A 112 -0.13 7.88 15.97
N PRO A 113 0.98 7.86 15.20
CA PRO A 113 0.91 8.04 13.77
C PRO A 113 0.06 6.93 13.15
N ALA A 114 -0.96 7.33 12.39
CA ALA A 114 -1.91 6.45 11.73
C ALA A 114 -1.91 6.69 10.22
N TRP A 115 -2.29 5.66 9.47
CA TRP A 115 -2.54 5.76 8.03
C TRP A 115 -4.02 5.54 7.76
N ASP A 116 -4.61 6.41 6.92
CA ASP A 116 -5.96 6.21 6.44
C ASP A 116 -5.99 5.02 5.47
N LEU A 117 -6.75 3.99 5.83
CA LEU A 117 -7.02 2.87 4.93
C LEU A 117 -8.17 3.27 3.99
N CYS A 118 -7.83 3.48 2.72
CA CYS A 118 -8.79 3.98 1.74
C CYS A 118 -9.07 2.96 0.62
N ILE A 119 -10.35 2.84 0.25
CA ILE A 119 -10.75 2.20 -1.00
C ILE A 119 -10.87 3.28 -2.07
N SER A 120 -10.14 3.12 -3.18
CA SER A 120 -10.13 4.07 -4.30
C SER A 120 -10.73 3.45 -5.56
N TYR A 121 -11.55 4.21 -6.26
CA TYR A 121 -12.10 3.86 -7.58
C TYR A 121 -12.16 5.10 -8.48
N ARG A 122 -12.23 4.90 -9.79
CA ARG A 122 -12.24 6.01 -10.75
C ARG A 122 -13.52 6.84 -10.57
N LYS A 123 -13.37 8.16 -10.40
CA LYS A 123 -14.49 9.10 -10.37
C LYS A 123 -15.34 8.94 -11.64
N ASN A 124 -16.66 8.89 -11.47
CA ASN A 124 -17.66 8.66 -12.54
C ASN A 124 -17.57 7.29 -13.24
N SER A 125 -16.93 6.29 -12.63
CA SER A 125 -16.98 4.91 -13.13
C SER A 125 -18.16 4.13 -12.58
N TYR A 126 -18.65 3.15 -13.35
CA TYR A 126 -19.69 2.23 -12.88
C TYR A 126 -19.14 1.29 -11.81
N LEU A 127 -19.66 1.41 -10.59
CA LEU A 127 -19.48 0.42 -9.53
C LEU A 127 -20.61 -0.60 -9.62
N SER A 128 -20.26 -1.87 -9.88
CA SER A 128 -21.22 -2.96 -9.89
C SER A 128 -21.87 -3.14 -8.52
N ARG A 129 -23.03 -3.82 -8.47
CA ARG A 129 -23.66 -4.18 -7.19
C ARG A 129 -22.70 -4.96 -6.29
N GLY A 130 -21.97 -5.94 -6.85
CA GLY A 130 -20.98 -6.72 -6.12
C GLY A 130 -19.82 -5.87 -5.59
N ALA A 131 -19.33 -4.89 -6.36
CA ALA A 131 -18.28 -3.98 -5.90
C ALA A 131 -18.76 -3.06 -4.77
N ARG A 132 -20.00 -2.54 -4.85
CA ARG A 132 -20.60 -1.77 -3.75
C ARG A 132 -20.78 -2.62 -2.50
N GLU A 133 -21.23 -3.86 -2.66
CA GLU A 133 -21.40 -4.78 -1.54
C GLU A 133 -20.06 -5.14 -0.89
N PHE A 134 -19.03 -5.38 -1.70
CA PHE A 134 -17.67 -5.58 -1.20
C PHE A 134 -17.16 -4.36 -0.43
N ILE A 135 -17.36 -3.14 -0.94
CA ILE A 135 -16.97 -1.91 -0.24
C ILE A 135 -17.67 -1.83 1.12
N ARG A 136 -18.99 -2.07 1.17
CA ARG A 136 -19.77 -2.07 2.42
C ARG A 136 -19.21 -3.09 3.41
N LEU A 137 -19.04 -4.34 2.98
CA LEU A 137 -18.53 -5.42 3.83
C LEU A 137 -17.10 -5.16 4.31
N ALA A 138 -16.25 -4.60 3.45
CA ALA A 138 -14.88 -4.25 3.83
C ALA A 138 -14.85 -3.12 4.85
N GLN A 139 -15.70 -2.09 4.69
CA GLN A 139 -15.86 -1.01 5.68
C GLN A 139 -16.31 -1.58 7.02
N GLU A 140 -17.39 -2.37 7.05
CA GLU A 140 -17.90 -2.98 8.27
C GLU A 140 -16.88 -3.89 8.97
N TYR A 141 -16.13 -4.69 8.20
CA TYR A 141 -15.08 -5.53 8.74
C TYR A 141 -14.00 -4.69 9.42
N TRP A 142 -13.46 -3.67 8.73
CA TRP A 142 -12.38 -2.87 9.28
C TRP A 142 -12.84 -1.94 10.40
N ASP A 143 -14.08 -1.44 10.39
CA ASP A 143 -14.64 -0.67 11.52
C ASP A 143 -14.72 -1.52 12.81
N GLN A 144 -14.98 -2.82 12.67
CA GLN A 144 -15.05 -3.75 13.80
C GLN A 144 -13.69 -4.30 14.25
N HIS A 145 -12.71 -4.38 13.34
CA HIS A 145 -11.43 -5.08 13.59
C HIS A 145 -10.21 -4.15 13.63
N LEU A 146 -10.33 -2.89 13.22
CA LEU A 146 -9.34 -1.87 13.54
C LEU A 146 -9.50 -1.53 15.02
N VAL A 147 -8.60 -2.09 15.83
CA VAL A 147 -8.43 -1.67 17.22
C VAL A 147 -8.16 -0.17 17.20
N SER A 148 -9.06 0.64 17.75
CA SER A 148 -8.79 2.06 17.99
C SER A 148 -7.47 2.16 18.76
N PRO A 149 -6.57 3.10 18.43
CA PRO A 149 -5.32 3.25 19.17
C PRO A 149 -5.67 3.27 20.66
N GLN A 150 -5.16 2.29 21.40
CA GLN A 150 -5.42 2.17 22.83
C GLN A 150 -4.95 3.46 23.49
N MET A 151 -5.90 4.34 23.79
CA MET A 151 -5.67 5.47 24.67
C MET A 151 -5.74 4.94 26.09
N ASP A 152 -4.68 4.32 26.61
CA ASP A 152 -4.59 4.14 28.06
C ASP A 152 -3.19 3.75 28.59
N LYS A 153 -2.78 4.50 29.62
CA LYS A 153 -2.15 4.04 30.87
C LYS A 153 -0.75 3.43 30.82
N TYR A 154 0.20 4.16 30.25
CA TYR A 154 1.58 4.14 30.76
C TYR A 154 1.96 5.56 31.20
N GLN A 155 1.47 5.93 32.38
CA GLN A 155 2.19 6.79 33.32
C GLN A 155 3.09 5.91 34.17
#